data_AF-A0A3N5NI85-F1
#
_entry.id   AF-A0A3N5NI85-F1
#
_cell.length_a   1.000
_cell.length_b   1.000
_cell.length_c   1.000
_cell.angle_alpha   90.00
_cell.angle_beta   90.00
_cell.angle_gamma   90.00
#
_symmetry.space_group_name_H-M   'P 1'
#
loop_
_entity.id
_entity.type
_entity.pdbx_description
1 polymer ?
#
loop_
_entity_poly.entity_id
_entity_poly.type
_entity_poly.pdbx_seq_one_letter_code
_entity_poly.pdbx_strand_id
1 'polypeptide(L)'
;MSQYKIHPIVMGTKIFDKGMMTYQHDYGQLYTIPIYCWYLEGGDRKVLVDTGEMSPLQSEDREKSIGGKIYKFEEGLGLWGLTPEAIDIVIHTHLHNDHCENDYKCNNATFYVHEKELERVHNPHPLDFRYLEDYILDVEEAGQ
;
A
#
# COMPACT_ATOMS: atom_id res chain seq x y z
N MET A 1 -22.41 -12.62 12.67
CA MET A 1 -21.38 -12.18 11.72
C MET A 1 -21.18 -10.70 11.93
N SER A 2 -19.93 -10.25 12.09
CA SER A 2 -19.62 -8.82 12.18
C SER A 2 -19.80 -8.18 10.81
N GLN A 3 -20.38 -6.99 10.77
CA GLN A 3 -20.46 -6.18 9.56
C GLN A 3 -19.17 -5.35 9.45
N TYR A 4 -18.56 -5.34 8.28
CA TYR A 4 -17.37 -4.53 7.98
C TYR A 4 -17.72 -3.38 7.05
N LYS A 5 -17.07 -2.23 7.28
CA LYS A 5 -16.99 -1.12 6.33
C LYS A 5 -15.57 -1.03 5.79
N ILE A 6 -15.45 -0.66 4.52
CA ILE A 6 -14.17 -0.54 3.83
C ILE A 6 -13.93 0.93 3.54
N HIS A 7 -12.80 1.43 4.00
CA HIS A 7 -12.41 2.82 3.86
C HIS A 7 -11.17 2.93 2.95
N PRO A 8 -11.32 3.34 1.68
CA PRO A 8 -10.18 3.65 0.82
C PRO A 8 -9.40 4.84 1.35
N ILE A 9 -8.08 4.73 1.37
CA ILE A 9 -7.17 5.82 1.67
C ILE A 9 -6.14 5.89 0.54
N VAL A 10 -6.14 7.00 -0.22
CA VAL A 10 -5.15 7.19 -1.27
C VAL A 10 -3.81 7.57 -0.64
N MET A 11 -2.82 6.70 -0.78
CA MET A 11 -1.49 6.83 -0.19
C MET A 11 -0.39 6.81 -1.26
N GLY A 12 -0.63 7.49 -2.38
CA GLY A 12 0.31 7.60 -3.48
C GLY A 12 -0.37 7.74 -4.83
N THR A 13 0.42 8.13 -5.84
CA THR A 13 -0.02 8.07 -7.23
C THR A 13 1.15 7.76 -8.16
N LYS A 14 0.90 6.93 -9.18
CA LYS A 14 1.85 6.70 -10.27
C LYS A 14 1.32 7.32 -11.55
N ILE A 15 2.22 7.95 -12.32
CA ILE A 15 1.98 8.34 -13.71
C ILE A 15 2.89 7.47 -14.55
N PHE A 16 2.31 6.81 -15.54
CA PHE A 16 3.04 6.02 -16.51
C PHE A 16 2.33 6.11 -17.87
N ASP A 17 2.98 5.54 -18.88
CA ASP A 17 2.34 5.32 -20.16
C ASP A 17 1.24 4.25 -20.02
N LYS A 18 0.05 4.53 -20.55
CA LYS A 18 -1.13 3.66 -20.48
C LYS A 18 -0.84 2.25 -20.97
N GLY A 19 0.03 2.09 -21.98
CA GLY A 19 0.47 0.81 -22.52
C GLY A 19 1.03 -0.16 -21.46
N MET A 20 1.59 0.36 -20.37
CA MET A 20 2.10 -0.45 -19.25
C MET A 20 0.99 -1.17 -18.47
N MET A 21 -0.24 -0.64 -18.45
CA MET A 21 -1.37 -1.22 -17.70
C MET A 21 -2.40 -1.92 -18.57
N THR A 22 -2.31 -1.77 -19.89
CA THR A 22 -3.31 -2.25 -20.86
C THR A 22 -2.74 -3.32 -21.78
N TYR A 23 -1.70 -4.04 -21.34
CA TYR A 23 -1.06 -5.10 -22.11
C TYR A 23 -0.55 -4.60 -23.47
N GLN A 24 0.21 -3.51 -23.44
CA GLN A 24 0.86 -2.89 -24.61
C GLN A 24 -0.11 -2.19 -25.60
N HIS A 25 -1.28 -1.75 -25.12
CA HIS A 25 -2.26 -1.02 -25.93
C HIS A 25 -2.31 0.48 -25.59
N ASP A 26 -2.57 1.35 -26.57
CA ASP A 26 -2.66 2.82 -26.37
C ASP A 26 -1.38 3.50 -25.84
N TYR A 27 -0.21 3.07 -26.33
CA TYR A 27 1.06 3.78 -26.05
C TYR A 27 1.02 5.26 -26.45
N GLY A 28 1.79 6.08 -25.73
CA GLY A 28 1.91 7.52 -25.93
C GLY A 28 0.89 8.34 -25.13
N GLN A 29 0.03 7.69 -24.35
CA GLN A 29 -0.96 8.34 -23.48
C GLN A 29 -0.54 8.20 -22.03
N LEU A 30 -0.48 9.31 -21.29
CA LEU A 30 -0.25 9.27 -19.86
C LEU A 30 -1.51 8.80 -19.13
N TYR A 31 -1.32 7.97 -18.10
CA TYR A 31 -2.37 7.50 -17.21
C TYR A 31 -1.91 7.64 -15.76
N THR A 32 -2.73 8.29 -14.94
CA THR A 32 -2.49 8.39 -13.50
C THR A 32 -3.33 7.35 -12.77
N ILE A 33 -2.71 6.58 -11.88
CA ILE A 33 -3.42 5.70 -10.95
C ILE A 33 -3.20 6.14 -9.49
N PRO A 34 -4.20 5.99 -8.63
CA PRO A 34 -4.03 6.04 -7.19
C PRO A 34 -3.41 4.74 -6.66
N ILE A 35 -2.66 4.86 -5.57
CA ILE A 35 -2.21 3.75 -4.73
C ILE A 35 -3.04 3.80 -3.45
N TYR A 36 -3.59 2.67 -3.04
CA TYR A 36 -4.51 2.60 -1.92
C TYR A 36 -3.94 1.76 -0.77
N CYS A 37 -4.16 2.27 0.43
CA CYS A 37 -4.34 1.45 1.63
C CYS A 37 -5.84 1.37 1.91
N TRP A 38 -6.30 0.24 2.45
CA TRP A 38 -7.71 0.07 2.83
C TRP A 38 -7.83 -0.22 4.32
N TYR A 39 -8.58 0.60 5.04
CA TYR A 39 -8.94 0.31 6.42
C TYR A 39 -10.27 -0.45 6.48
N LEU A 40 -10.26 -1.62 7.14
CA LEU A 40 -11.46 -2.40 7.41
C LEU A 40 -11.97 -2.11 8.82
N GLU A 41 -13.05 -1.33 8.90
CA GLU A 41 -13.71 -1.00 10.17
C GLU A 41 -14.78 -2.04 10.49
N GLY A 42 -14.56 -2.80 11.56
CA GLY A 42 -15.52 -3.79 12.05
C GLY A 42 -14.83 -4.86 12.88
N GLY A 43 -15.62 -5.67 13.59
CA GLY A 43 -15.07 -6.69 14.49
C GLY A 43 -14.32 -6.10 15.69
N ASP A 44 -13.36 -6.85 16.21
CA ASP A 44 -12.56 -6.56 17.41
C ASP A 44 -11.10 -6.18 17.10
N ARG A 45 -10.72 -6.13 15.81
CA ARG A 45 -9.37 -5.84 15.33
C ARG A 45 -9.39 -4.71 14.31
N LYS A 46 -8.35 -3.88 14.34
CA LYS A 46 -8.08 -2.85 13.33
C LYS A 46 -7.22 -3.45 12.23
N VAL A 47 -7.79 -3.58 11.04
CA VAL A 47 -7.15 -4.27 9.91
C VAL A 47 -6.88 -3.29 8.78
N LEU A 48 -5.64 -3.31 8.27
CA LEU A 48 -5.28 -2.66 7.01
C LEU A 48 -5.09 -3.71 5.91
N VAL A 49 -5.39 -3.32 4.67
CA VAL A 49 -4.91 -3.99 3.46
C VAL A 49 -3.91 -3.05 2.79
N ASP A 50 -2.67 -3.51 2.65
CA ASP A 50 -1.50 -2.75 2.21
C ASP A 50 -1.18 -1.52 3.10
N THR A 51 0.01 -0.92 2.93
CA THR A 51 0.48 0.25 3.68
C THR A 51 0.93 1.43 2.82
N GLY A 52 0.82 1.34 1.49
CA GLY A 52 1.01 2.47 0.56
C GLY A 52 2.45 2.99 0.45
N GLU A 53 2.66 4.08 -0.30
CA GLU A 53 3.98 4.72 -0.46
C GLU A 53 4.39 5.48 0.82
N MET A 54 5.69 5.46 1.14
CA MET A 54 6.26 6.13 2.32
C MET A 54 6.22 7.65 2.17
N SER A 55 6.46 8.15 0.96
CA SER A 55 6.58 9.58 0.65
C SER A 55 5.75 9.96 -0.58
N PRO A 56 4.40 9.87 -0.49
CA PRO A 56 3.53 10.11 -1.64
C PRO A 56 3.59 11.58 -2.08
N LEU A 57 3.68 11.80 -3.39
CA LEU A 57 3.63 13.14 -3.96
C LEU A 57 2.21 13.74 -3.83
N GLN A 58 2.07 14.72 -2.93
CA GLN A 58 0.84 15.48 -2.74
C GLN A 58 0.89 16.76 -3.60
N SER A 59 0.16 16.79 -4.71
CA SER A 59 0.03 17.98 -5.56
C SER A 59 -1.39 18.14 -6.12
N GLU A 60 -1.80 19.38 -6.37
CA GLU A 60 -3.14 19.70 -6.91
C GLU A 60 -3.38 18.99 -8.25
N ASP A 61 -2.38 18.96 -9.14
CA ASP A 61 -2.48 18.27 -10.43
C ASP A 61 -2.69 16.76 -10.26
N ARG A 62 -1.98 16.12 -9.32
CA ARG A 62 -2.15 14.70 -9.03
C ARG A 62 -3.53 14.41 -8.46
N GLU A 63 -3.94 15.15 -7.44
CA GLU A 63 -5.25 14.99 -6.80
C GLU A 63 -6.40 15.20 -7.78
N LYS A 64 -6.29 16.21 -8.66
CA LYS A 64 -7.27 16.45 -9.73
C LYS A 64 -7.32 15.30 -10.73
N SER A 65 -6.18 14.70 -11.07
CA SER A 65 -6.11 13.60 -12.05
C SER A 65 -6.77 12.31 -11.54
N ILE A 66 -6.77 12.07 -10.23
CA ILE A 66 -7.42 10.90 -9.61
C ILE A 66 -8.78 11.24 -8.97
N GLY A 67 -9.18 12.51 -8.95
CA GLY A 67 -10.44 12.97 -8.36
C GLY A 67 -10.50 12.84 -6.83
N GLY A 68 -9.36 12.87 -6.14
CA GLY A 68 -9.30 12.62 -4.70
C GLY A 68 -8.03 13.14 -4.04
N LYS A 69 -8.09 13.35 -2.73
CA LYS A 69 -6.95 13.82 -1.92
C LYS A 69 -5.93 12.70 -1.71
N ILE A 70 -4.65 13.06 -1.69
CA ILE A 70 -3.54 12.13 -1.40
C ILE A 70 -3.08 12.38 0.03
N TYR A 71 -2.88 11.31 0.79
CA TYR A 71 -2.52 11.37 2.20
C TYR A 71 -1.17 10.71 2.43
N LYS A 72 -0.39 11.24 3.36
CA LYS A 72 0.66 10.46 4.01
C LYS A 72 0.03 9.38 4.89
N PHE A 73 0.78 8.32 5.20
CA PHE A 73 0.27 7.18 5.95
C PHE A 73 -0.46 7.58 7.24
N GLU A 74 0.19 8.36 8.10
CA GLU A 74 -0.36 8.81 9.38
C GLU A 74 -1.54 9.78 9.20
N GLU A 75 -1.51 10.64 8.18
CA GLU A 75 -2.62 11.55 7.87
C GLU A 75 -3.87 10.78 7.44
N GLY A 76 -3.68 9.72 6.66
CA GLY A 76 -4.74 8.85 6.16
C GLY A 76 -5.39 8.04 7.28
N LEU A 77 -4.59 7.43 8.15
CA LEU A 77 -5.08 6.76 9.36
C LEU A 77 -5.79 7.72 10.32
N GLY A 78 -5.28 8.95 10.42
CA GLY A 78 -5.85 10.00 11.26
C GLY A 78 -7.29 10.39 10.89
N LEU A 79 -7.73 10.18 9.64
CA LEU A 79 -9.12 10.37 9.22
C LEU A 79 -10.11 9.52 10.03
N TRP A 80 -9.63 8.40 10.58
CA TRP A 80 -10.39 7.42 11.35
C TRP A 80 -9.96 7.38 12.83
N GLY A 81 -9.16 8.36 13.28
CA GLY A 81 -8.65 8.41 14.65
C GLY A 81 -7.66 7.29 14.98
N LEU A 82 -6.95 6.77 13.99
CA LEU A 82 -5.97 5.68 14.14
C LEU A 82 -4.53 6.22 14.11
N THR A 83 -3.64 5.49 14.76
CA THR A 83 -2.18 5.61 14.59
C THR A 83 -1.63 4.28 14.04
N PRO A 84 -0.45 4.27 13.42
CA PRO A 84 0.18 3.04 12.94
C PRO A 84 0.30 1.94 14.01
N GLU A 85 0.67 2.32 15.23
CA GLU A 85 0.84 1.40 16.36
C GLU A 85 -0.48 0.83 16.87
N ALA A 86 -1.60 1.42 16.49
CA ALA A 86 -2.92 0.95 16.85
C ALA A 86 -3.43 -0.16 15.93
N ILE A 87 -2.75 -0.45 14.81
CA ILE A 87 -3.13 -1.47 13.85
C ILE A 87 -2.81 -2.85 14.41
N ASP A 88 -3.80 -3.75 14.37
CA ASP A 88 -3.65 -5.13 14.85
C ASP A 88 -3.17 -6.07 13.74
N ILE A 89 -3.59 -5.83 12.50
CA ILE A 89 -3.36 -6.72 11.36
C ILE A 89 -3.09 -5.89 10.11
N VAL A 90 -2.07 -6.29 9.35
CA VAL A 90 -1.83 -5.81 7.98
C VAL A 90 -1.92 -7.03 7.05
N ILE A 91 -2.71 -6.91 5.99
CA ILE A 91 -2.82 -7.94 4.94
C ILE A 91 -2.22 -7.34 3.67
N HIS A 92 -1.18 -7.96 3.14
CA HIS A 92 -0.59 -7.55 1.88
C HIS A 92 -1.24 -8.28 0.71
N THR A 93 -1.65 -7.50 -0.28
CA THR A 93 -2.06 -8.03 -1.58
C THR A 93 -0.88 -8.67 -2.30
N HIS A 94 0.29 -8.02 -2.23
CA HIS A 94 1.60 -8.44 -2.72
C HIS A 94 2.69 -7.51 -2.16
N LEU A 95 3.97 -7.79 -2.43
CA LEU A 95 5.10 -7.04 -1.86
C LEU A 95 5.82 -6.14 -2.88
N HIS A 96 5.08 -5.50 -3.79
CA HIS A 96 5.63 -4.33 -4.46
C HIS A 96 5.74 -3.17 -3.48
N ASN A 97 6.79 -2.35 -3.65
CA ASN A 97 7.19 -1.31 -2.71
C ASN A 97 6.04 -0.35 -2.36
N ASP A 98 5.22 0.03 -3.34
CA ASP A 98 4.05 0.90 -3.11
C ASP A 98 2.91 0.28 -2.30
N HIS A 99 3.06 -0.98 -1.86
CA HIS A 99 2.10 -1.69 -1.02
C HIS A 99 2.62 -1.97 0.39
N CYS A 100 3.93 -1.88 0.65
CA CYS A 100 4.55 -2.27 1.94
C CYS A 100 5.49 -1.22 2.54
N GLU A 101 5.66 -0.06 1.92
CA GLU A 101 6.65 0.95 2.27
C GLU A 101 6.49 1.59 3.67
N ASN A 102 5.35 1.42 4.34
CA ASN A 102 5.09 1.94 5.69
C ASN A 102 4.98 0.84 6.77
N ASP A 103 5.31 -0.41 6.46
CA ASP A 103 5.16 -1.56 7.37
C ASP A 103 5.89 -1.37 8.70
N TYR A 104 7.10 -0.84 8.66
CA TYR A 104 7.94 -0.54 9.84
C TYR A 104 7.27 0.38 10.88
N LYS A 105 6.20 1.10 10.50
CA LYS A 105 5.43 1.94 11.43
C LYS A 105 4.41 1.13 12.23
N CYS A 106 3.92 0.02 11.68
CA CYS A 106 2.88 -0.84 12.24
C CYS A 106 3.44 -1.89 13.21
N ASN A 107 4.28 -1.49 14.16
CA ASN A 107 5.09 -2.39 15.00
C ASN A 107 4.29 -3.39 15.88
N ASN A 108 3.00 -3.14 16.12
CA ASN A 108 2.13 -4.01 16.90
C ASN A 108 1.26 -4.94 16.04
N ALA A 109 1.32 -4.81 14.71
CA ALA A 109 0.47 -5.58 13.82
C ALA A 109 0.92 -7.05 13.76
N THR A 110 0.12 -7.87 13.11
CA THR A 110 0.55 -9.16 12.55
C THR A 110 0.38 -9.06 11.04
N PHE A 111 1.42 -9.43 10.29
CA PHE A 111 1.42 -9.31 8.84
C PHE A 111 0.98 -10.63 8.19
N TYR A 112 0.07 -10.54 7.22
CA TYR A 112 -0.35 -11.68 6.40
C TYR A 112 -0.02 -11.39 4.95
N VAL A 113 0.70 -12.31 4.34
CA VAL A 113 1.07 -12.25 2.92
C VAL A 113 1.16 -13.67 2.37
N HIS A 114 1.01 -13.82 1.06
CA HIS A 114 1.16 -15.12 0.43
C HIS A 114 2.63 -15.58 0.48
N GLU A 115 2.91 -16.85 0.82
CA GLU A 115 4.27 -17.40 0.95
C GLU A 115 5.17 -17.11 -0.29
N LYS A 116 4.62 -17.25 -1.50
CA LYS A 116 5.30 -16.94 -2.76
C LYS A 116 5.71 -15.48 -2.96
N GLU A 117 5.03 -14.54 -2.30
CA GLU A 117 5.45 -13.14 -2.33
C GLU A 117 6.70 -12.94 -1.46
N LEU A 118 6.79 -13.62 -0.31
CA LEU A 118 8.01 -13.65 0.51
C LEU A 118 9.17 -14.31 -0.25
N GLU A 119 8.93 -15.44 -0.91
CA GLU A 119 9.96 -16.04 -1.77
C GLU A 119 10.39 -15.10 -2.91
N ARG A 120 9.44 -14.32 -3.45
CA ARG A 120 9.68 -13.42 -4.58
C ARG A 120 10.48 -12.20 -4.17
N VAL A 121 10.17 -11.56 -3.05
CA VAL A 121 10.85 -10.33 -2.62
C VAL A 121 12.33 -10.60 -2.30
N HIS A 122 12.65 -11.80 -1.80
CA HIS A 122 14.02 -12.27 -1.56
C HIS A 122 14.75 -12.75 -2.83
N ASN A 123 14.02 -12.97 -3.93
CA ASN A 123 14.57 -13.40 -5.21
C ASN A 123 13.79 -12.78 -6.38
N PRO A 124 13.84 -11.44 -6.52
CA PRO A 124 13.01 -10.74 -7.48
C PRO A 124 13.45 -11.05 -8.90
N HIS A 125 12.49 -10.99 -9.84
CA HIS A 125 12.86 -11.05 -11.24
C HIS A 125 13.73 -9.83 -11.58
N PRO A 126 14.84 -9.94 -12.33
CA PRO A 126 15.75 -8.81 -12.58
C PRO A 126 15.11 -7.58 -13.26
N LEU A 127 13.96 -7.76 -13.92
CA LEU A 127 13.20 -6.69 -14.55
C LEU A 127 12.07 -6.13 -13.67
N ASP A 128 11.82 -6.72 -12.50
CA ASP A 128 10.78 -6.28 -11.57
C ASP A 128 11.41 -5.59 -10.36
N PHE A 129 11.81 -4.34 -10.55
CA PHE A 129 12.48 -3.50 -9.55
C PHE A 129 11.53 -2.98 -8.45
N ARG A 130 10.26 -3.39 -8.47
CA ARG A 130 9.25 -2.99 -7.48
C ARG A 130 9.34 -3.83 -6.21
N TYR A 131 9.96 -5.01 -6.27
CA TYR A 131 10.30 -5.77 -5.07
C TYR A 131 11.63 -5.26 -4.51
N LEU A 132 11.60 -4.81 -3.27
CA LEU A 132 12.77 -4.36 -2.51
C LEU A 132 12.69 -4.96 -1.11
N GLU A 133 13.62 -5.84 -0.75
CA GLU A 133 13.59 -6.55 0.53
C GLU A 133 13.65 -5.58 1.72
N ASP A 134 14.36 -4.45 1.58
CA ASP A 134 14.51 -3.42 2.60
C ASP A 134 13.18 -2.99 3.25
N TYR A 135 12.06 -3.06 2.53
CA TYR A 135 10.74 -2.67 3.06
C TYR A 135 10.06 -3.73 3.94
N ILE A 136 10.57 -4.96 3.97
CA ILE A 136 10.04 -6.03 4.80
C ILE A 136 11.02 -6.53 5.87
N LEU A 137 12.29 -6.13 5.81
CA LEU A 137 13.32 -6.57 6.75
C LEU A 137 12.94 -6.26 8.21
N ASP A 138 12.43 -5.05 8.50
CA ASP A 138 12.01 -4.67 9.86
C ASP A 138 10.91 -5.61 10.40
N VAL A 139 10.01 -6.08 9.54
CA VAL A 139 8.94 -7.02 9.90
C VAL A 139 9.51 -8.41 10.18
N GLU A 140 10.41 -8.89 9.32
CA GLU A 140 11.07 -10.19 9.50
C GLU A 140 11.99 -10.21 10.74
N GLU A 141 12.73 -9.13 11.00
CA GLU A 141 13.58 -8.97 12.18
C GLU A 141 12.77 -8.91 13.48
N ALA A 142 11.55 -8.38 13.42
CA ALA A 142 10.59 -8.41 14.52
C ALA A 142 9.94 -9.80 14.73
N GLY A 143 10.20 -10.76 13.82
CA GLY A 143 9.69 -12.13 13.88
C GLY A 143 8.19 -12.25 13.61
N GLN A 144 7.63 -11.33 12.82
CA GLN A 144 6.22 -11.28 12.45
C GLN A 144 5.92 -11.93 11.11
#